data_AF-A0A6A6KTI8-F1
#
_entry.id   AF-A0A6A6KTI8-F1
#
_cell.length_a   1.000
_cell.length_b   1.000
_cell.length_c   1.000
_cell.angle_alpha   90.00
_cell.angle_beta   90.00
_cell.angle_gamma   90.00
#
_symmetry.space_group_name_H-M   'P 1'
#
loop_
_entity.id
_entity.type
_entity.pdbx_description
1 polymer ?
#
loop_
_entity_poly.entity_id
_entity_poly.type
_entity_poly.pdbx_seq_one_letter_code
_entity_poly.pdbx_strand_id
1 'polypeptide(L)'
;MKGEGIIQAHPELENYVGMDVDPVAHAKARAHIDALLHSHFHLKANTFLRNFKHIKSLLAEADPSLLHSGVDAILMDLGMSSMQVNNPERGFSVLANGPLDMRMDPQVTLKAEDILNCWPDTEVGRVLREYGEESNWRLLQNKIVQARLHGGLHSTGDLVDLIRNVTHVMRGGRQGWIKTATRVFQALRIAVNDELNTLEKSLNACFECLAPGEGLL
;
A
#
# COMPACT_ATOMS: atom_id res chain seq x y z
N MET A 1 -10.23 -13.63 -4.59
CA MET A 1 -9.48 -12.34 -4.69
C MET A 1 -10.44 -11.26 -5.19
N LYS A 2 -10.17 -9.95 -5.04
CA LYS A 2 -11.14 -8.92 -5.48
C LYS A 2 -11.44 -8.98 -6.99
N GLY A 3 -10.41 -9.06 -7.84
CA GLY A 3 -10.57 -9.19 -9.30
C GLY A 3 -11.34 -10.43 -9.73
N GLU A 4 -11.02 -11.59 -9.15
CA GLU A 4 -11.77 -12.83 -9.35
C GLU A 4 -13.25 -12.69 -8.97
N GLY A 5 -13.55 -12.04 -7.84
CA GLY A 5 -14.92 -11.80 -7.40
C GLY A 5 -15.71 -10.94 -8.38
N ILE A 6 -15.08 -9.92 -8.98
CA ILE A 6 -15.70 -9.09 -10.02
C ILE A 6 -16.00 -9.92 -11.26
N ILE A 7 -15.02 -10.66 -11.77
CA ILE A 7 -15.18 -11.48 -12.99
C ILE A 7 -16.31 -12.50 -12.81
N GLN A 8 -16.38 -13.15 -11.64
CA GLN A 8 -17.44 -14.11 -11.34
C GLN A 8 -18.82 -13.47 -11.16
N ALA A 9 -18.87 -12.25 -10.60
CA ALA A 9 -20.12 -11.52 -10.38
C ALA A 9 -20.68 -10.88 -11.66
N HIS A 10 -19.82 -10.65 -12.67
CA HIS A 10 -20.17 -9.96 -13.92
C HIS A 10 -19.82 -10.83 -15.14
N PRO A 11 -20.63 -11.85 -15.48
CA PRO A 11 -20.42 -12.67 -16.67
C PRO A 11 -20.45 -11.88 -17.98
N GLU A 12 -21.05 -10.69 -18.00
CA GLU A 12 -21.09 -9.76 -19.12
C GLU A 12 -19.76 -9.04 -19.38
N LEU A 13 -18.79 -9.14 -18.47
CA LEU A 13 -17.52 -8.44 -18.58
C LEU A 13 -16.73 -8.89 -19.82
N GLU A 14 -16.44 -7.95 -20.73
CA GLU A 14 -15.66 -8.21 -21.94
C GLU A 14 -14.17 -7.92 -21.75
N ASN A 15 -13.82 -6.95 -20.91
CA ASN A 15 -12.45 -6.53 -20.67
C ASN A 15 -12.17 -6.40 -19.18
N TYR A 16 -11.05 -6.97 -18.73
CA TYR A 16 -10.52 -6.80 -17.38
C TYR A 16 -9.08 -6.32 -17.46
N VAL A 17 -8.76 -5.22 -16.77
CA VAL A 17 -7.39 -4.72 -16.64
C VAL A 17 -7.01 -4.63 -15.17
N GLY A 18 -6.09 -5.48 -14.74
CA GLY A 18 -5.56 -5.51 -13.38
C GLY A 18 -4.19 -4.86 -13.27
N MET A 19 -3.94 -4.12 -12.19
CA MET A 19 -2.66 -3.47 -11.91
C MET A 19 -2.27 -3.71 -10.46
N ASP A 20 -1.02 -4.05 -10.21
CA ASP A 20 -0.45 -4.13 -8.86
C ASP A 20 1.05 -3.78 -8.92
N VAL A 21 1.60 -3.26 -7.84
CA VAL A 21 3.04 -2.99 -7.71
C VAL A 21 3.77 -4.14 -7.00
N ASP A 22 3.02 -5.00 -6.30
CA ASP A 22 3.56 -6.11 -5.55
C ASP A 22 3.63 -7.37 -6.45
N PRO A 23 4.83 -7.91 -6.74
CA PRO A 23 4.98 -9.06 -7.63
C PRO A 23 4.31 -10.33 -7.07
N VAL A 24 4.24 -10.48 -5.75
CA VAL A 24 3.60 -11.64 -5.11
C VAL A 24 2.09 -11.57 -5.30
N ALA A 25 1.51 -10.39 -5.07
CA ALA A 25 0.07 -10.18 -5.26
C ALA A 25 -0.32 -10.34 -6.73
N HIS A 26 0.45 -9.72 -7.63
CA HIS A 26 0.26 -9.81 -9.07
C HIS A 26 0.32 -11.25 -9.58
N ALA A 27 1.34 -12.03 -9.19
CA ALA A 27 1.48 -13.42 -9.62
C ALA A 27 0.29 -14.28 -9.18
N LYS A 28 -0.17 -14.09 -7.93
CA LYS A 28 -1.35 -14.79 -7.42
C LYS A 28 -2.62 -14.40 -8.18
N ALA A 29 -2.83 -13.10 -8.39
CA ALA A 29 -3.99 -12.57 -9.12
C ALA A 29 -4.04 -13.13 -10.55
N ARG A 30 -2.92 -13.07 -11.26
CA ARG A 30 -2.79 -13.62 -12.61
C ARG A 30 -3.14 -15.11 -12.67
N ALA A 31 -2.61 -15.92 -11.76
CA ALA A 31 -2.93 -17.36 -11.73
C ALA A 31 -4.43 -17.64 -11.54
N HIS A 32 -5.12 -16.85 -10.71
CA HIS A 32 -6.57 -16.99 -10.52
C HIS A 32 -7.34 -16.52 -11.75
N ILE A 33 -6.94 -15.40 -12.37
CA ILE A 33 -7.59 -14.86 -13.57
C ILE A 33 -7.42 -15.82 -14.75
N ASP A 34 -6.21 -16.34 -14.97
CA ASP A 34 -5.91 -17.31 -16.04
C ASP A 34 -6.79 -18.57 -15.90
N ALA A 35 -7.08 -19.01 -14.67
CA ALA A 35 -7.98 -20.14 -14.43
C ALA A 35 -9.43 -19.83 -14.87
N LEU A 36 -9.91 -18.59 -14.68
CA LEU A 36 -11.27 -18.17 -15.06
C LEU A 36 -11.46 -17.97 -16.56
N LEU A 37 -10.40 -17.66 -17.31
CA LEU A 37 -10.48 -17.51 -18.77
C LEU A 37 -10.94 -18.79 -19.48
N HIS A 38 -10.77 -19.96 -18.84
CA HIS A 38 -11.27 -21.24 -19.36
C HIS A 38 -12.81 -21.33 -19.37
N SER A 39 -13.49 -20.55 -18.53
CA SER A 39 -14.95 -20.54 -18.42
C SER A 39 -15.61 -19.27 -18.97
N HIS A 40 -14.82 -18.24 -19.33
CA HIS A 40 -15.29 -16.95 -19.83
C HIS A 40 -14.61 -16.63 -21.18
N PHE A 41 -15.06 -17.30 -22.25
CA PHE A 41 -14.39 -17.25 -23.57
C PHE A 41 -14.36 -15.88 -24.24
N HIS A 42 -15.25 -14.97 -23.85
CA HIS A 42 -15.34 -13.60 -24.38
C HIS A 42 -14.55 -12.57 -23.56
N LEU A 43 -14.06 -12.94 -22.37
CA LEU A 43 -13.30 -12.04 -21.51
C LEU A 43 -11.86 -11.90 -21.99
N LYS A 44 -11.43 -10.66 -22.27
CA LYS A 44 -10.03 -10.29 -22.44
C LYS A 44 -9.48 -9.76 -21.12
N ALA A 45 -8.57 -10.51 -20.49
CA ALA A 45 -7.93 -10.07 -19.25
C ALA A 45 -6.45 -9.72 -19.46
N ASN A 46 -6.07 -8.51 -19.03
CA ASN A 46 -4.68 -8.04 -19.00
C ASN A 46 -4.29 -7.72 -17.55
N THR A 47 -3.09 -8.12 -17.14
CA THR A 47 -2.56 -7.80 -15.80
C THR A 47 -1.16 -7.20 -15.93
N PHE A 48 -0.91 -6.12 -15.20
CA PHE A 48 0.34 -5.37 -15.24
C PHE A 48 0.96 -5.25 -13.85
N LEU A 49 2.23 -5.61 -13.72
CA LEU A 49 3.05 -5.33 -12.54
C LEU A 49 3.55 -3.88 -12.62
N ARG A 50 2.62 -2.93 -12.50
CA ARG A 50 2.86 -1.49 -12.64
C ARG A 50 1.93 -0.73 -11.71
N ASN A 51 2.40 0.43 -11.27
CA ASN A 51 1.63 1.33 -10.43
C ASN A 51 0.42 1.90 -11.20
N PHE A 52 -0.74 1.93 -10.54
CA PHE A 52 -2.01 2.37 -11.11
C PHE A 52 -2.01 3.85 -11.55
N LYS A 53 -1.04 4.68 -11.12
CA LYS A 53 -0.81 6.03 -11.69
C LYS A 53 -0.53 6.04 -13.20
N HIS A 54 -0.20 4.87 -13.76
CA HIS A 54 0.03 4.68 -15.19
C HIS A 54 -1.21 4.17 -15.94
N ILE A 55 -2.41 4.21 -15.32
CA ILE A 55 -3.64 3.64 -15.87
C ILE A 55 -3.88 4.01 -17.34
N LYS A 56 -3.75 5.29 -17.70
CA LYS A 56 -3.94 5.77 -19.08
C LYS A 56 -3.05 5.05 -20.10
N SER A 57 -1.75 4.95 -19.82
CA SER A 57 -0.83 4.25 -20.72
C SER A 57 -1.06 2.73 -20.75
N LEU A 58 -1.46 2.15 -19.62
CA LEU A 58 -1.68 0.70 -19.51
C LEU A 58 -2.99 0.27 -20.17
N LEU A 59 -4.03 1.11 -20.13
CA LEU A 59 -5.26 0.89 -20.91
C LEU A 59 -4.95 0.91 -22.41
N ALA A 60 -4.12 1.87 -22.87
CA ALA A 60 -3.68 1.93 -24.26
C ALA A 60 -2.88 0.70 -24.70
N GLU A 61 -2.05 0.17 -23.80
CA GLU A 61 -1.27 -1.06 -24.03
C GLU A 61 -2.17 -2.31 -24.06
N ALA A 62 -3.19 -2.36 -23.20
CA ALA A 62 -4.14 -3.46 -23.15
C ALA A 62 -5.06 -3.49 -24.38
N ASP A 63 -5.68 -2.36 -24.70
CA ASP A 63 -6.51 -2.17 -25.87
C ASP A 63 -6.62 -0.66 -26.20
N PRO A 64 -6.04 -0.18 -27.32
CA PRO A 64 -6.09 1.23 -27.70
C PRO A 64 -7.50 1.82 -27.84
N SER A 65 -8.53 0.99 -28.05
CA SER A 65 -9.91 1.45 -28.13
C SER A 65 -10.45 1.94 -26.77
N LEU A 66 -9.93 1.42 -25.66
CA LEU A 66 -10.33 1.80 -24.30
C LEU A 66 -10.03 3.26 -23.95
N LEU A 67 -9.05 3.88 -24.62
CA LEU A 67 -8.79 5.32 -24.49
C LEU A 67 -9.89 6.19 -25.11
N HIS A 68 -10.64 5.65 -26.07
CA HIS A 68 -11.68 6.39 -26.80
C HIS A 68 -13.07 6.11 -26.21
N SER A 69 -13.36 4.85 -25.88
CA SER A 69 -14.63 4.48 -25.25
C SER A 69 -14.68 4.81 -23.76
N GLY A 70 -13.52 4.85 -23.10
CA GLY A 70 -13.43 4.80 -21.65
C GLY A 70 -13.66 3.39 -21.11
N VAL A 71 -13.51 3.24 -19.79
CA VAL A 71 -13.86 2.03 -19.03
C VAL A 71 -15.14 2.26 -18.24
N ASP A 72 -15.92 1.20 -18.06
CA ASP A 72 -17.22 1.25 -17.36
C ASP A 72 -17.08 1.35 -15.84
N ALA A 73 -15.97 0.86 -15.30
CA ALA A 73 -15.72 0.94 -13.88
C ALA A 73 -14.22 0.93 -13.58
N ILE A 74 -13.85 1.64 -12.52
CA ILE A 74 -12.52 1.54 -11.92
C ILE A 74 -12.71 1.25 -10.44
N LEU A 75 -12.06 0.19 -9.96
CA LEU A 75 -11.98 -0.13 -8.54
C LEU A 75 -10.56 0.14 -8.03
N MET A 76 -10.43 1.00 -7.03
CA MET A 76 -9.15 1.25 -6.37
C MET A 76 -9.12 0.64 -4.96
N ASP A 77 -8.44 -0.50 -4.82
CA ASP A 77 -8.20 -1.09 -3.50
C ASP A 77 -7.02 -0.43 -2.79
N LEU A 78 -7.32 0.57 -1.96
CA LEU A 78 -6.32 1.31 -1.20
C LEU A 78 -6.05 0.62 0.14
N GLY A 79 -4.87 0.02 0.29
CA GLY A 79 -4.45 -0.56 1.55
C GLY A 79 -3.36 -1.62 1.40
N MET A 80 -3.21 -2.43 2.45
CA MET A 80 -2.30 -3.57 2.44
C MET A 80 -3.06 -4.85 2.15
N SER A 81 -2.45 -5.73 1.37
CA SER A 81 -2.95 -7.09 1.21
C SER A 81 -2.63 -7.94 2.43
N SER A 82 -3.45 -8.97 2.70
CA SER A 82 -3.14 -9.94 3.75
C SER A 82 -1.81 -10.66 3.51
N MET A 83 -1.37 -10.78 2.25
CA MET A 83 -0.07 -11.37 1.88
C MET A 83 1.10 -10.53 2.39
N GLN A 84 0.96 -9.21 2.40
CA GLN A 84 1.96 -8.29 2.94
C GLN A 84 2.01 -8.35 4.46
N VAL A 85 0.86 -8.39 5.13
CA VAL A 85 0.78 -8.42 6.60
C VAL A 85 1.19 -9.77 7.19
N ASN A 86 0.85 -10.88 6.50
CA ASN A 86 1.13 -12.23 6.99
C ASN A 86 2.56 -12.71 6.71
N ASN A 87 3.35 -11.96 5.93
CA ASN A 87 4.76 -12.25 5.70
C ASN A 87 5.62 -11.30 6.53
N PRO A 88 6.22 -11.74 7.66
CA PRO A 88 7.01 -10.88 8.53
C PRO A 88 8.22 -10.24 7.81
N GLU A 89 8.80 -10.92 6.82
CA GLU A 89 9.94 -10.42 6.03
C GLU A 89 9.60 -9.15 5.22
N ARG A 90 8.31 -8.84 5.06
CA ARG A 90 7.87 -7.61 4.39
C ARG A 90 7.81 -6.41 5.34
N GLY A 91 7.84 -6.63 6.65
CA GLY A 91 7.90 -5.56 7.65
C GLY A 91 6.58 -4.81 7.93
N PHE A 92 5.44 -5.27 7.40
CA PHE A 92 4.14 -4.60 7.62
C PHE A 92 3.43 -5.02 8.92
N SER A 93 3.87 -6.11 9.55
CA SER A 93 3.19 -6.65 10.73
C SER A 93 3.61 -5.93 12.01
N VAL A 94 2.63 -5.47 12.79
CA VAL A 94 2.82 -4.97 14.16
C VAL A 94 3.06 -6.11 15.16
N LEU A 95 2.60 -7.32 14.83
CA LEU A 95 2.58 -8.46 15.75
C LEU A 95 3.72 -9.46 15.52
N ALA A 96 4.20 -9.55 14.28
CA ALA A 96 5.31 -10.42 13.91
C ALA A 96 6.57 -9.58 13.66
N ASN A 97 7.70 -10.02 14.22
CA ASN A 97 8.98 -9.35 14.02
C ASN A 97 9.53 -9.62 12.61
N GLY A 98 10.16 -8.60 12.02
CA GLY A 98 10.80 -8.65 10.71
C GLY A 98 11.61 -7.38 10.44
N PRO A 99 12.20 -7.23 9.25
CA PRO A 99 12.96 -6.04 8.88
C PRO A 99 12.06 -4.80 8.77
N LEU A 100 12.63 -3.61 9.01
CA LEU A 100 11.97 -2.33 8.75
C LEU A 100 11.96 -1.98 7.24
N ASP A 101 11.31 -2.82 6.44
CA ASP A 101 11.24 -2.65 4.98
C ASP A 101 10.00 -1.83 4.57
N MET A 102 8.80 -2.44 4.65
CA MET A 102 7.49 -1.85 4.28
C MET A 102 7.33 -1.43 2.82
N ARG A 103 8.20 -1.85 1.90
CA ARG A 103 8.01 -1.61 0.45
C ARG A 103 6.97 -2.57 -0.14
N MET A 104 6.03 -2.01 -0.89
CA MET A 104 5.08 -2.76 -1.71
C MET A 104 5.74 -3.19 -3.03
N ASP A 105 6.47 -2.26 -3.66
CA ASP A 105 7.29 -2.50 -4.85
C ASP A 105 8.75 -2.75 -4.47
N PRO A 106 9.32 -3.94 -4.73
CA PRO A 106 10.74 -4.21 -4.48
C PRO A 106 11.72 -3.33 -5.26
N GLN A 107 11.29 -2.68 -6.34
CA GLN A 107 12.10 -1.74 -7.14
C GLN A 107 12.28 -0.39 -6.45
N VAL A 108 11.43 -0.04 -5.48
CA VAL A 108 11.61 1.17 -4.66
C VAL A 108 12.81 0.99 -3.75
N THR A 109 13.64 2.02 -3.59
CA THR A 109 14.87 1.94 -2.80
C THR A 109 14.68 2.30 -1.33
N LEU A 110 13.73 3.19 -1.03
CA LEU A 110 13.48 3.70 0.31
C LEU A 110 12.82 2.64 1.19
N LYS A 111 13.39 2.36 2.36
CA LYS A 111 12.81 1.50 3.41
C LYS A 111 12.33 2.31 4.60
N ALA A 112 11.48 1.72 5.43
CA ALA A 112 11.08 2.33 6.70
C ALA A 112 12.29 2.57 7.63
N GLU A 113 13.30 1.71 7.58
CA GLU A 113 14.56 1.85 8.30
C GLU A 113 15.28 3.17 7.94
N ASP A 114 15.34 3.51 6.65
CA ASP A 114 16.00 4.73 6.16
C ASP A 114 15.28 5.98 6.68
N ILE A 115 13.96 5.96 6.73
CA ILE A 115 13.15 7.05 7.29
C ILE A 115 13.50 7.21 8.78
N LEU A 116 13.48 6.13 9.54
CA LEU A 116 13.65 6.17 10.98
C LEU A 116 15.08 6.52 11.40
N ASN A 117 16.10 6.11 10.64
CA ASN A 117 17.50 6.27 11.03
C ASN A 117 18.21 7.43 10.33
N CYS A 118 17.81 7.79 9.09
CA CYS A 118 18.59 8.70 8.25
C CYS A 118 17.87 10.03 7.92
N TRP A 119 16.53 10.08 7.95
CA TRP A 119 15.82 11.33 7.65
C TRP A 119 16.00 12.38 8.75
N PRO A 120 15.94 13.69 8.41
CA PRO A 120 15.91 14.76 9.41
C PRO A 120 14.81 14.52 10.45
N ASP A 121 15.10 14.84 11.71
CA ASP A 121 14.18 14.60 12.83
C ASP A 121 12.81 15.26 12.57
N THR A 122 12.81 16.46 11.99
CA THR A 122 11.59 17.20 11.62
C THR A 122 10.75 16.46 10.60
N GLU A 123 11.38 15.78 9.63
CA GLU A 123 10.67 14.99 8.62
C GLU A 123 10.10 13.70 9.20
N VAL A 124 10.82 13.04 10.12
CA VAL A 124 10.25 11.91 10.88
C VAL A 124 9.02 12.37 11.66
N GLY A 125 9.12 13.50 12.37
CA GLY A 125 7.99 14.10 13.08
C GLY A 125 6.82 14.42 12.16
N ARG A 126 7.09 14.96 10.96
CA ARG A 126 6.09 15.24 9.92
C ARG A 126 5.36 13.98 9.48
N VAL A 127 6.09 12.91 9.13
CA VAL A 127 5.52 11.61 8.73
C VAL A 127 4.58 11.09 9.82
N LEU A 128 5.04 11.03 11.07
CA LEU A 128 4.23 10.53 12.18
C LEU A 128 2.95 11.35 12.41
N ARG A 129 3.05 12.68 12.26
CA ARG A 129 1.94 13.61 12.46
C ARG A 129 0.93 13.56 11.32
N GLU A 130 1.40 13.69 10.08
CA GLU A 130 0.55 13.91 8.91
C GLU A 130 0.03 12.61 8.33
N TYR A 131 0.86 11.56 8.24
CA TYR A 131 0.44 10.29 7.65
C TYR A 131 -0.09 9.31 8.71
N GLY A 132 0.39 9.41 9.95
CA GLY A 132 -0.06 8.58 11.07
C GLY A 132 -1.19 9.18 11.90
N GLU A 133 -1.45 10.49 11.76
CA GLU A 133 -2.36 11.24 12.64
C GLU A 133 -2.07 11.00 14.14
N GLU A 134 -0.79 10.79 14.49
CA GLU A 134 -0.42 10.40 15.83
C GLU A 134 -0.27 11.63 16.73
N SER A 135 -1.14 11.74 17.73
CA SER A 135 -1.15 12.86 18.69
C SER A 135 0.18 13.05 19.42
N ASN A 136 0.89 11.96 19.69
CA ASN A 136 2.15 11.95 20.45
C ASN A 136 3.39 11.95 19.56
N TRP A 137 3.26 12.38 18.30
CA TRP A 137 4.34 12.39 17.31
C TRP A 137 5.62 13.04 17.83
N ARG A 138 5.55 14.13 18.60
CA ARG A 138 6.74 14.80 19.18
C ARG A 138 7.53 13.89 20.11
N LEU A 139 6.83 13.16 20.99
CA LEU A 139 7.45 12.26 21.94
C LEU A 139 8.07 11.06 21.22
N LEU A 140 7.34 10.48 20.25
CA LEU A 140 7.85 9.38 19.43
C LEU A 140 9.06 9.80 18.60
N GLN A 141 9.00 10.96 17.92
CA GLN A 141 10.13 11.54 17.20
C GLN A 141 11.35 11.65 18.11
N ASN A 142 11.22 12.28 19.28
CA ASN A 142 12.33 12.42 20.22
C ASN A 142 12.91 11.06 20.61
N LYS A 143 12.07 10.05 20.85
CA LYS A 143 12.53 8.70 21.22
C LYS A 143 13.23 7.98 20.06
N ILE A 144 12.75 8.13 18.83
CA ILE A 144 13.40 7.61 17.63
C ILE A 144 14.78 8.24 17.47
N VAL A 145 14.88 9.57 17.62
CA VAL A 145 16.16 10.30 17.55
C VAL A 145 17.12 9.83 18.64
N GLN A 146 16.65 9.62 19.86
CA GLN A 146 17.47 9.04 20.93
C GLN A 146 17.90 7.60 20.61
N ALA A 147 17.07 6.79 19.96
CA ALA A 147 17.44 5.45 19.54
C ALA A 147 18.59 5.46 18.52
N ARG A 148 18.65 6.46 17.62
CA ARG A 148 19.78 6.64 16.67
C ARG A 148 21.13 6.75 17.38
N LEU A 149 21.17 7.41 18.53
CA LEU A 149 22.39 7.55 19.34
C LEU A 149 22.89 6.21 19.92
N HIS A 150 22.03 5.19 19.93
CA HIS A 150 22.29 3.86 20.50
C HIS A 150 22.31 2.76 19.44
N GLY A 151 22.52 3.13 18.16
CA GLY A 151 22.60 2.18 17.04
C GLY A 151 21.44 2.29 16.05
N GLY A 152 20.31 2.88 16.42
CA GLY A 152 19.13 3.00 15.57
C GLY A 152 18.11 1.88 15.76
N LEU A 153 17.12 1.84 14.87
CA LEU A 153 16.07 0.82 14.83
C LEU A 153 16.28 -0.06 13.59
N HIS A 154 16.32 -1.39 13.74
CA HIS A 154 16.65 -2.29 12.63
C HIS A 154 15.56 -3.33 12.34
N SER A 155 14.61 -3.49 13.26
CA SER A 155 13.49 -4.43 13.13
C SER A 155 12.17 -3.79 13.55
N THR A 156 11.06 -4.37 13.05
CA THR A 156 9.71 -3.98 13.48
C THR A 156 9.53 -4.20 14.97
N GLY A 157 10.21 -5.18 15.55
CA GLY A 157 10.30 -5.44 16.99
C GLY A 157 10.91 -4.27 17.76
N ASP A 158 12.05 -3.72 17.31
CA ASP A 158 12.69 -2.57 17.96
C ASP A 158 11.75 -1.36 17.99
N LEU A 159 11.07 -1.11 16.86
CA LEU A 159 10.10 -0.03 16.75
C LEU A 159 8.89 -0.25 17.67
N VAL A 160 8.36 -1.48 17.71
CA VAL A 160 7.24 -1.84 18.59
C VAL A 160 7.62 -1.68 20.06
N ASP A 161 8.82 -2.09 20.46
CA ASP A 161 9.28 -1.98 21.84
C ASP A 161 9.51 -0.52 22.25
N LEU A 162 10.04 0.31 21.34
CA LEU A 162 10.09 1.76 21.53
C LEU A 162 8.69 2.35 21.76
N ILE A 163 7.71 1.97 20.93
CA ILE A 163 6.32 2.44 21.04
C ILE A 163 5.67 1.98 22.35
N ARG A 164 5.88 0.72 22.75
CA ARG A 164 5.40 0.19 24.04
C ARG A 164 5.96 0.98 25.22
N ASN A 165 7.25 1.27 25.20
CA ASN A 165 7.90 2.05 26.25
C ASN A 165 7.32 3.47 26.33
N VAL A 166 7.03 4.11 25.19
CA VAL A 166 6.39 5.43 25.15
C VAL A 166 4.96 5.39 25.67
N THR A 167 4.16 4.43 25.23
CA THR A 167 2.72 4.36 25.57
C THR A 167 2.45 3.88 26.99
N HIS A 168 3.34 3.06 27.58
CA HIS A 168 3.25 2.68 28.99
C HIS A 168 3.33 3.91 29.91
N VAL A 169 4.18 4.89 29.57
CA VAL A 169 4.28 6.18 30.29
C VAL A 169 2.97 6.96 30.23
N MET A 170 2.16 6.77 29.18
CA MET A 170 0.91 7.51 28.94
C MET A 170 -0.35 6.84 29.52
N ARG A 171 -0.22 5.76 30.30
CA ARG A 171 -1.33 5.00 30.93
C ARG A 171 -2.36 4.41 29.94
N GLY A 172 -1.98 4.14 28.69
CA GLY A 172 -2.88 3.62 27.64
C GLY A 172 -3.12 2.10 27.65
N GLY A 173 -2.40 1.33 28.46
CA GLY A 173 -2.50 -0.13 28.52
C GLY A 173 -2.21 -0.84 27.18
N ARG A 174 -2.60 -2.11 27.06
CA ARG A 174 -2.36 -2.94 25.86
C ARG A 174 -3.03 -2.36 24.60
N GLN A 175 -4.21 -1.78 24.74
CA GLN A 175 -4.96 -1.20 23.61
C GLN A 175 -4.29 0.09 23.09
N GLY A 176 -3.65 0.87 23.98
CA GLY A 176 -2.97 2.12 23.62
C GLY A 176 -1.77 1.89 22.70
N TRP A 177 -0.87 0.98 23.06
CA TRP A 177 0.34 0.75 22.26
C TRP A 177 0.03 0.16 20.88
N ILE A 178 -0.96 -0.74 20.79
CA ILE A 178 -1.37 -1.31 19.50
C ILE A 178 -1.89 -0.20 18.59
N LYS A 179 -2.76 0.69 19.11
CA LYS A 179 -3.29 1.81 18.33
C LYS A 179 -2.18 2.75 17.84
N THR A 180 -1.22 3.08 18.70
CA THR A 180 -0.07 3.90 18.32
C THR A 180 0.81 3.18 17.30
N ALA A 181 1.09 1.88 17.48
CA ALA A 181 1.86 1.10 16.53
C ALA A 181 1.20 1.03 15.15
N THR A 182 -0.11 0.78 15.09
CA THR A 182 -0.86 0.80 13.82
C THR A 182 -0.70 2.12 13.09
N ARG A 183 -0.81 3.25 13.78
CA ARG A 183 -0.62 4.60 13.20
C ARG A 183 0.80 4.86 12.72
N VAL A 184 1.80 4.48 13.51
CA VAL A 184 3.21 4.64 13.14
C VAL A 184 3.55 3.78 11.92
N PHE A 185 3.11 2.53 11.89
CA PHE A 185 3.32 1.63 10.75
C PHE A 185 2.59 2.14 9.51
N GLN A 186 1.35 2.63 9.65
CA GLN A 186 0.63 3.29 8.57
C GLN A 186 1.39 4.52 8.04
N ALA A 187 1.91 5.37 8.92
CA ALA A 187 2.66 6.55 8.52
C ALA A 187 3.91 6.21 7.70
N LEU A 188 4.69 5.25 8.19
CA LEU A 188 5.90 4.78 7.53
C LEU A 188 5.56 4.13 6.19
N ARG A 189 4.50 3.31 6.12
CA ARG A 189 4.02 2.69 4.89
C ARG A 189 3.68 3.73 3.82
N ILE A 190 2.90 4.74 4.20
CA ILE A 190 2.50 5.84 3.33
C ILE A 190 3.74 6.58 2.80
N ALA A 191 4.70 6.86 3.66
CA ALA A 191 5.93 7.55 3.29
C ALA A 191 6.84 6.71 2.38
N VAL A 192 7.03 5.42 2.68
CA VAL A 192 7.85 4.48 1.90
C VAL A 192 7.31 4.32 0.48
N ASN A 193 5.98 4.21 0.35
CA ASN A 193 5.34 3.88 -0.92
C ASN A 193 4.78 5.11 -1.65
N ASP A 194 5.02 6.31 -1.13
CA ASP A 194 4.50 7.58 -1.68
C ASP A 194 2.99 7.51 -1.99
N GLU A 195 2.23 6.91 -1.07
CA GLU A 195 0.84 6.47 -1.33
C GLU A 195 -0.08 7.64 -1.66
N LEU A 196 0.02 8.76 -0.94
CA LEU A 196 -0.89 9.91 -1.11
C LEU A 196 -0.65 10.64 -2.44
N ASN A 197 0.61 10.87 -2.81
CA ASN A 197 0.96 11.48 -4.10
C ASN A 197 0.61 10.54 -5.26
N THR A 198 0.81 9.24 -5.07
CA THR A 198 0.38 8.22 -6.03
C THR A 198 -1.14 8.25 -6.20
N LEU A 199 -1.90 8.30 -5.11
CA LEU A 199 -3.35 8.37 -5.12
C LEU A 199 -3.84 9.63 -5.84
N GLU A 200 -3.31 10.81 -5.50
CA GLU A 200 -3.69 12.07 -6.13
C GLU A 200 -3.50 12.05 -7.65
N LYS A 201 -2.32 11.62 -8.12
CA LYS A 201 -2.03 11.50 -9.56
C LYS A 201 -2.95 10.50 -10.25
N SER A 202 -3.27 9.42 -9.55
CA SER A 202 -4.08 8.35 -10.10
C SER A 202 -5.55 8.69 -10.19
N LEU A 203 -6.12 9.37 -9.18
CA LEU A 203 -7.51 9.80 -9.22
C LEU A 203 -7.81 10.65 -10.46
N ASN A 204 -6.93 11.61 -10.75
CA ASN A 204 -7.06 12.43 -11.97
C ASN A 204 -7.01 11.58 -13.24
N ALA A 205 -6.05 10.66 -13.34
CA ALA A 205 -5.93 9.77 -14.50
C ALA A 205 -7.13 8.81 -14.64
N CYS A 206 -7.68 8.32 -13.52
CA CYS A 206 -8.86 7.47 -13.50
C CYS A 206 -10.09 8.19 -14.04
N PHE A 207 -10.35 9.44 -13.59
CA PHE A 207 -11.47 10.24 -14.10
C PHE A 207 -11.39 10.52 -15.60
N GLU A 208 -10.19 10.70 -16.16
CA GLU A 208 -10.00 10.85 -17.60
C GLU A 208 -10.26 9.55 -18.39
N CYS A 209 -10.20 8.39 -17.73
CA CYS A 209 -10.35 7.08 -18.38
C CYS A 209 -11.77 6.51 -18.26
N LEU A 210 -12.65 7.09 -17.43
CA LEU A 210 -14.03 6.61 -17.28
C LEU A 210 -14.89 7.01 -18.47
N ALA A 211 -15.77 6.12 -18.89
CA ALA A 211 -16.82 6.46 -19.85
C ALA A 211 -17.83 7.45 -19.22
N PRO A 212 -18.51 8.31 -20.02
CA PRO A 212 -19.45 9.28 -19.48
C PRO A 212 -20.61 8.62 -18.72
N GLY A 213 -20.82 9.04 -17.46
CA GLY A 213 -21.90 8.52 -16.60
C GLY A 213 -21.49 7.35 -15.70
N GLU A 214 -20.25 6.88 -15.81
CA GLU A 214 -19.76 5.72 -15.09
C GLU A 214 -19.03 6.07 -13.78
N GLY A 215 -18.89 5.07 -12.90
CA GLY A 215 -18.47 5.25 -11.51
C GLY A 215 -17.01 4.90 -11.22
N LEU A 216 -16.39 5.67 -10.32
CA LEU A 216 -15.16 5.32 -9.60
C LEU A 216 -15.53 4.73 -8.23
N LEU A 217 -15.04 3.52 -7.92
CA LEU A 217 -15.32 2.79 -6.68
C LEU A 217 -14.05 2.58 -5.84
#